data_AF-A0A7S1KXS8-F1
#
_entry.id   AF-A0A7S1KXS8-F1
#
_cell.length_a   1.000
_cell.length_b   1.000
_cell.length_c   1.000
_cell.angle_alpha   90.00
_cell.angle_beta   90.00
_cell.angle_gamma   90.00
#
_symmetry.space_group_name_H-M   'P 1'
#
loop_
_entity.id
_entity.type
_entity.pdbx_description
1 polymer ?
#
loop_
_entity_poly.entity_id
_entity_poly.type
_entity_poly.pdbx_seq_one_letter_code
_entity_poly.pdbx_strand_id
1 'polypeptide(L)'
;VNDEADLRNVGGLPYESLRPEFRSQVEALVSKVFGVLKTKQFAGAVVSGATLASQASRYCHAINSGVVPAIESAWASAAEVQLRSCLKDAVQEYTRYMQEEALGRLPLSEAQLRDAHR
;
A
#
# COMPACT_ATOMS: atom_id res chain seq x y z
N VAL A 1 23.20 -9.45 28.73
CA VAL A 1 24.03 -8.24 28.87
C VAL A 1 23.77 -7.65 30.23
N ASN A 2 24.68 -7.90 31.17
CA ASN A 2 24.68 -7.28 32.49
C ASN A 2 25.88 -6.36 32.68
N ASP A 3 26.83 -6.37 31.73
CA ASP A 3 27.98 -5.50 31.70
C ASP A 3 27.62 -4.17 31.02
N GLU A 4 27.99 -3.06 31.63
CA GLU A 4 27.78 -1.70 31.15
C GLU A 4 28.60 -1.42 29.87
N ALA A 5 29.76 -2.07 29.71
CA ALA A 5 30.58 -1.94 28.51
C ALA A 5 29.87 -2.49 27.26
N ASP A 6 29.15 -3.61 27.44
CA ASP A 6 28.37 -4.26 26.40
C ASP A 6 27.13 -3.43 26.01
N LEU A 7 26.55 -2.65 26.93
CA LEU A 7 25.39 -1.78 26.64
C LEU A 7 25.69 -0.73 25.56
N ARG A 8 26.94 -0.23 25.52
CA ARG A 8 27.37 0.74 24.50
C ARG A 8 27.42 0.16 23.09
N ASN A 9 27.50 -1.16 22.96
CA ASN A 9 27.54 -1.86 21.68
C ASN A 9 26.39 -2.88 21.52
N VAL A 10 25.26 -2.67 22.21
CA VAL A 10 24.13 -3.61 22.22
C VAL A 10 23.62 -3.96 20.83
N GLY A 11 23.69 -3.04 19.86
CA GLY A 11 23.24 -3.28 18.49
C GLY A 11 24.08 -4.31 17.72
N GLY A 12 25.32 -4.57 18.15
CA GLY A 12 26.21 -5.56 17.54
C GLY A 12 26.26 -6.91 18.26
N LEU A 13 25.56 -7.04 19.40
CA LEU A 13 25.58 -8.25 20.20
C LEU A 13 24.53 -9.28 19.70
N PRO A 14 24.82 -10.59 19.80
CA PRO A 14 23.83 -11.62 19.49
C PRO A 14 22.60 -11.47 20.38
N TYR A 15 21.40 -11.69 19.82
CA TYR A 15 20.14 -11.58 20.58
C TYR A 15 20.17 -12.43 21.86
N GLU A 16 20.73 -13.63 21.82
CA GLU A 16 20.75 -14.54 22.97
C GLU A 16 21.70 -14.13 24.09
N SER A 17 22.61 -13.19 23.80
CA SER A 17 23.43 -12.56 24.83
C SER A 17 22.63 -11.58 25.67
N LEU A 18 21.44 -11.12 25.21
CA LEU A 18 20.57 -10.22 25.94
C LEU A 18 19.92 -10.92 27.13
N ARG A 19 19.58 -10.14 28.15
CA ARG A 19 18.92 -10.66 29.37
C ARG A 19 17.63 -11.41 28.99
N PRO A 20 17.40 -12.62 29.53
CA PRO A 20 16.17 -13.37 29.25
C PRO A 20 14.89 -12.59 29.49
N GLU A 21 14.84 -11.79 30.56
CA GLU A 21 13.68 -10.96 30.91
C GLU A 21 13.43 -9.88 29.85
N PHE A 22 14.51 -9.27 29.33
CA PHE A 22 14.41 -8.28 28.27
C PHE A 22 13.87 -8.89 26.98
N ARG A 23 14.39 -10.06 26.59
CA ARG A 23 13.90 -10.80 25.41
C ARG A 23 12.42 -11.12 25.52
N SER A 24 12.00 -11.69 26.65
CA SER A 24 10.58 -12.00 26.91
C SER A 24 9.69 -10.75 26.84
N GLN A 25 10.14 -9.62 27.39
CA GLN A 25 9.39 -8.36 27.33
C GLN A 25 9.31 -7.77 25.92
N VAL A 26 10.39 -7.84 25.14
CA VAL A 26 10.40 -7.40 23.74
C VAL A 26 9.48 -8.27 22.89
N GLU A 27 9.53 -9.57 23.06
CA GLU A 27 8.63 -10.52 22.36
C GLU A 27 7.17 -10.26 22.72
N ALA A 28 6.86 -10.02 24.00
CA ALA A 28 5.53 -9.63 24.44
C ALA A 28 5.08 -8.29 23.84
N LEU A 29 5.98 -7.30 23.75
CA LEU A 29 5.70 -6.02 23.11
C LEU A 29 5.42 -6.17 21.62
N VAL A 30 6.26 -6.93 20.91
CA VAL A 30 6.10 -7.22 19.48
C VAL A 30 4.76 -7.91 19.26
N SER A 31 4.46 -8.98 20.00
CA SER A 31 3.19 -9.70 19.93
C SER A 31 1.99 -8.76 20.19
N LYS A 32 2.09 -7.90 21.20
CA LYS A 32 1.04 -6.92 21.52
C LYS A 32 0.82 -5.92 20.39
N VAL A 33 1.89 -5.37 19.81
CA VAL A 33 1.80 -4.40 18.70
C VAL A 33 1.19 -5.08 17.48
N PHE A 34 1.75 -6.21 17.02
CA PHE A 34 1.24 -6.92 15.85
C PHE A 34 -0.15 -7.53 16.04
N GLY A 35 -0.54 -7.87 17.26
CA GLY A 35 -1.88 -8.37 17.58
C GLY A 35 -2.99 -7.33 17.47
N VAL A 36 -2.65 -6.02 17.50
CA VAL A 36 -3.65 -4.93 17.46
C VAL A 36 -3.46 -3.96 16.30
N LEU A 37 -2.42 -4.14 15.49
CA LEU A 37 -2.13 -3.27 14.35
C LEU A 37 -3.27 -3.28 13.34
N LYS A 38 -3.78 -2.09 13.02
CA LYS A 38 -4.78 -1.88 11.97
C LYS A 38 -4.10 -1.43 10.70
N THR A 39 -4.65 -1.85 9.56
CA THR A 39 -4.23 -1.36 8.25
C THR A 39 -4.35 0.16 8.20
N LYS A 40 -3.32 0.83 7.65
CA LYS A 40 -3.34 2.28 7.48
C LYS A 40 -4.48 2.65 6.53
N GLN A 41 -5.35 3.53 7.00
CA GLN A 41 -6.45 4.09 6.21
C GLN A 41 -6.37 5.62 6.20
N PHE A 42 -6.86 6.21 5.12
CA PHE A 42 -7.07 7.65 5.00
C PHE A 42 -8.40 7.88 4.28
N ALA A 43 -9.26 8.73 4.84
CA ALA A 43 -10.61 8.98 4.33
C ALA A 43 -11.42 7.69 4.03
N GLY A 44 -11.26 6.66 4.86
CA GLY A 44 -11.97 5.38 4.71
C GLY A 44 -11.38 4.41 3.69
N ALA A 45 -10.37 4.80 2.90
CA ALA A 45 -9.70 3.88 1.99
C ALA A 45 -8.38 3.35 2.56
N VAL A 46 -8.04 2.11 2.19
CA VAL A 46 -6.77 1.48 2.55
C VAL A 46 -5.61 2.15 1.80
N VAL A 47 -4.55 2.50 2.53
CA VAL A 47 -3.34 3.07 1.94
C VAL A 47 -2.42 1.93 1.48
N SER A 48 -2.27 1.79 0.16
CA SER A 48 -1.34 0.83 -0.44
C SER A 48 0.12 1.27 -0.28
N GLY A 49 1.08 0.36 -0.53
CA GLY A 49 2.50 0.69 -0.52
C GLY A 49 2.89 1.77 -1.54
N ALA A 50 2.34 1.71 -2.76
CA ALA A 50 2.57 2.71 -3.80
C ALA A 50 2.04 4.10 -3.39
N THR A 51 0.83 4.13 -2.81
CA THR A 51 0.24 5.36 -2.29
C THR A 51 1.07 5.94 -1.16
N LEU A 52 1.52 5.11 -0.21
CA LEU A 52 2.35 5.54 0.91
C LEU A 52 3.68 6.15 0.44
N ALA A 53 4.36 5.50 -0.52
CA ALA A 53 5.61 5.98 -1.08
C ALA A 53 5.45 7.32 -1.81
N SER A 54 4.39 7.46 -2.61
CA SER A 54 4.08 8.72 -3.30
C SER A 54 3.85 9.87 -2.31
N GLN A 55 3.08 9.62 -1.25
CA GLN A 55 2.79 10.62 -0.22
C GLN A 55 4.04 11.00 0.57
N ALA A 56 4.85 10.02 0.98
CA ALA A 56 6.10 10.27 1.67
C ALA A 56 7.03 11.17 0.84
N SER A 57 7.18 10.89 -0.47
CA SER A 57 7.98 11.72 -1.37
C SER A 57 7.47 13.15 -1.47
N ARG A 58 6.15 13.33 -1.63
CA ARG A 58 5.51 14.66 -1.67
C ARG A 58 5.70 15.44 -0.37
N TYR A 59 5.55 14.78 0.78
CA TYR A 59 5.76 15.40 2.08
C TYR A 59 7.21 15.81 2.29
N CYS A 60 8.17 14.93 1.97
CA CYS A 60 9.59 15.27 2.01
C CYS A 60 9.91 16.46 1.11
N HIS A 61 9.37 16.51 -0.11
CA HIS A 61 9.58 17.63 -1.03
C HIS A 61 9.00 18.95 -0.47
N ALA A 62 7.79 18.93 0.09
CA ALA A 62 7.19 20.10 0.70
C ALA A 62 8.03 20.61 1.89
N ILE A 63 8.40 19.73 2.82
CA ILE A 63 9.24 20.06 3.98
C ILE A 63 10.57 20.66 3.52
N ASN A 64 11.24 20.00 2.56
CA ASN A 64 12.55 20.43 2.07
C ASN A 64 12.49 21.73 1.25
N SER A 65 11.32 22.10 0.71
CA SER A 65 11.10 23.37 0.00
C SER A 65 10.58 24.49 0.91
N GLY A 66 10.46 24.24 2.22
CA GLY A 66 9.96 25.23 3.18
C GLY A 66 8.44 25.44 3.12
N VAL A 67 7.72 24.57 2.42
CA VAL A 67 6.27 24.61 2.28
C VAL A 67 5.62 23.63 3.26
N VAL A 68 4.46 23.99 3.82
CA VAL A 68 3.70 23.09 4.70
C VAL A 68 3.09 21.95 3.85
N PRO A 69 3.30 20.67 4.20
CA PRO A 69 2.70 19.56 3.49
C PRO A 69 1.17 19.59 3.54
N ALA A 70 0.53 19.69 2.37
CA ALA A 70 -0.92 19.63 2.25
C ALA A 70 -1.39 18.16 2.16
N ILE A 71 -1.82 17.61 3.29
CA ILE A 71 -2.14 16.17 3.44
C ILE A 71 -3.38 15.78 2.60
N GLU A 72 -4.44 16.60 2.63
CA GLU A 72 -5.70 16.28 1.93
C GLU A 72 -5.58 16.35 0.41
N SER A 73 -4.93 17.40 -0.12
CA SER A 73 -4.77 17.58 -1.57
C SER A 73 -3.84 16.52 -2.17
N ALA A 74 -2.83 16.10 -1.43
CA ALA A 74 -1.96 15.01 -1.83
C ALA A 74 -2.73 13.69 -1.95
N TRP A 75 -3.67 13.43 -1.03
CA TRP A 75 -4.53 12.24 -1.10
C TRP A 75 -5.52 12.27 -2.26
N ALA A 76 -6.22 13.39 -2.47
CA ALA A 76 -7.15 13.52 -3.59
C ALA A 76 -6.45 13.25 -4.94
N SER A 77 -5.23 13.78 -5.10
CA SER A 77 -4.38 13.51 -6.26
C SER A 77 -3.98 12.03 -6.37
N ALA A 78 -3.63 11.37 -5.26
CA ALA A 78 -3.27 9.96 -5.27
C ALA A 78 -4.46 9.06 -5.61
N ALA A 79 -5.65 9.35 -5.06
CA ALA A 79 -6.88 8.65 -5.38
C ALA A 79 -7.26 8.80 -6.86
N GLU A 80 -7.13 10.00 -7.43
CA GLU A 80 -7.38 10.23 -8.85
C GLU A 80 -6.44 9.42 -9.75
N VAL A 81 -5.15 9.37 -9.43
CA VAL A 81 -4.17 8.55 -10.17
C VAL A 81 -4.54 7.07 -10.10
N GLN A 82 -4.90 6.57 -8.92
CA GLN A 82 -5.34 5.18 -8.73
C GLN A 82 -6.59 4.87 -9.57
N LEU A 83 -7.62 5.73 -9.49
CA LEU A 83 -8.87 5.55 -10.23
C LEU A 83 -8.65 5.56 -11.74
N ARG A 84 -7.79 6.45 -12.24
CA ARG A 84 -7.41 6.48 -13.67
C ARG A 84 -6.71 5.18 -14.10
N SER A 85 -5.83 4.64 -13.26
CA SER A 85 -5.20 3.34 -13.53
C SER A 85 -6.22 2.21 -13.56
N CYS A 86 -7.07 2.10 -12.53
CA CYS A 86 -8.10 1.07 -12.47
C CYS A 86 -9.10 1.15 -13.63
N LEU A 87 -9.48 2.36 -14.04
CA LEU A 87 -10.34 2.57 -15.21
C LEU A 87 -9.67 2.08 -16.49
N LYS A 88 -8.38 2.40 -16.68
CA LYS A 88 -7.61 1.93 -17.83
C LYS A 88 -7.56 0.41 -17.87
N ASP A 89 -7.28 -0.24 -16.74
CA ASP A 89 -7.22 -1.69 -16.63
C ASP A 89 -8.58 -2.33 -16.92
N ALA A 90 -9.67 -1.76 -16.38
CA ALA A 90 -11.03 -2.23 -16.63
C ALA A 90 -11.43 -2.11 -18.11
N VAL A 91 -11.08 -0.99 -18.76
CA VAL A 91 -11.34 -0.80 -20.20
C VAL A 91 -10.53 -1.78 -21.05
N GLN A 92 -9.27 -2.04 -20.68
CA GLN A 92 -8.44 -3.03 -21.37
C GLN A 92 -9.03 -4.43 -21.26
N GLU A 93 -9.47 -4.82 -20.07
CA GLU A 93 -10.08 -6.12 -19.82
C GLU A 93 -11.39 -6.29 -20.59
N TYR A 94 -12.26 -5.26 -20.54
CA TYR A 94 -13.49 -5.25 -21.34
C TYR A 94 -13.20 -5.33 -22.84
N THR A 95 -12.19 -4.60 -23.33
CA THR A 95 -11.81 -4.62 -24.75
C THR A 95 -11.33 -6.00 -25.17
N ARG A 96 -10.49 -6.64 -24.34
CA ARG A 96 -10.02 -8.01 -24.56
C ARG A 96 -11.17 -9.00 -24.63
N TYR A 97 -12.08 -8.93 -23.65
CA TYR A 97 -13.28 -9.77 -23.63
C TYR A 97 -14.14 -9.59 -24.89
N MET A 98 -14.43 -8.36 -25.31
CA MET A 98 -15.20 -8.10 -26.53
C MET A 98 -14.49 -8.56 -27.81
N GLN A 99 -13.15 -8.51 -27.83
CA GLN A 99 -12.37 -9.04 -28.94
C GLN A 99 -12.48 -10.57 -29.05
N GLU A 100 -12.42 -11.27 -27.92
CA GLU A 100 -12.52 -12.73 -27.84
C GLU A 100 -13.96 -13.21 -28.16
N GLU A 101 -14.97 -12.62 -27.54
CA GLU A 101 -16.35 -13.13 -27.61
C GLU A 101 -17.19 -12.60 -28.77
N ALA A 102 -16.96 -11.36 -29.23
CA ALA A 102 -17.80 -10.74 -30.27
C ALA A 102 -17.10 -10.66 -31.63
N LEU A 103 -15.86 -10.15 -31.69
CA LEU A 103 -15.16 -9.92 -32.95
C LEU A 103 -14.86 -11.21 -33.72
N GLY A 104 -14.54 -12.31 -33.03
CA GLY A 104 -14.30 -13.62 -33.66
C GLY A 104 -15.55 -14.29 -34.24
N ARG A 105 -16.75 -13.78 -33.89
CA ARG A 105 -18.05 -14.36 -34.26
C ARG A 105 -18.87 -13.50 -35.23
N LEU A 106 -18.28 -12.43 -35.77
CA LEU A 106 -18.95 -11.58 -36.73
C LEU A 106 -19.33 -12.34 -38.03
N PRO A 107 -20.50 -12.06 -38.64
CA PRO A 107 -21.49 -11.05 -38.24
C PRO A 107 -22.44 -11.52 -37.13
N LEU A 108 -22.71 -10.64 -36.16
CA LEU A 108 -23.66 -10.85 -35.06
C LEU A 108 -24.87 -9.92 -35.19
N SER A 109 -26.04 -10.37 -34.75
CA SER A 109 -27.22 -9.49 -34.61
C SER A 109 -27.07 -8.51 -33.44
N GLU A 110 -27.84 -7.41 -33.45
CA GLU A 110 -27.83 -6.44 -32.34
C GLU A 110 -28.12 -7.09 -30.98
N ALA A 111 -29.05 -8.05 -30.94
CA ALA A 111 -29.39 -8.77 -29.71
C ALA A 111 -28.20 -9.59 -29.17
N GLN A 112 -27.47 -10.28 -30.04
CA GLN A 112 -26.30 -11.06 -29.65
C GLN A 112 -25.13 -10.17 -29.21
N LEU A 113 -24.95 -9.00 -29.86
CA LEU A 113 -23.93 -8.04 -29.48
C LEU A 113 -24.25 -7.38 -28.13
N ARG A 114 -25.53 -7.07 -27.85
CA ARG A 114 -25.96 -6.54 -26.54
C ARG A 114 -25.79 -7.55 -25.42
N ASP A 115 -26.00 -8.83 -25.71
CA ASP A 115 -25.81 -9.90 -24.72
C ASP A 115 -24.34 -10.08 -24.38
N ALA A 116 -23.44 -10.04 -25.38
CA ALA A 116 -22.00 -10.02 -25.16
C ALA A 116 -21.52 -8.75 -24.45
N HIS A 117 -22.14 -7.60 -24.68
CA HIS A 117 -21.72 -6.33 -24.04
C HIS A 117 -22.01 -6.25 -22.53
N ARG A 118 -23.04 -6.97 -22.05
CA ARG A 118 -23.56 -6.87 -20.68
C ARG A 118 -22.70 -7.58 -19.65
#